data_AF-A0A293LB59-F1
#
_entry.id   AF-A0A293LB59-F1
#
_cell.length_a   1.000
_cell.length_b   1.000
_cell.length_c   1.000
_cell.angle_alpha   90.00
_cell.angle_beta   90.00
_cell.angle_gamma   90.00
#
_symmetry.space_group_name_H-M   'P 1'
#
loop_
_entity.id
_entity.type
_entity.pdbx_description
1 polymer ?
#
loop_
_entity_poly.entity_id
_entity_poly.type
_entity_poly.pdbx_seq_one_letter_code
_entity_poly.pdbx_strand_id
1 'polypeptide(L)'
;MRKAVWAIYFHKLSTNEKPNHGLCPKGSTSWCGYNRGLVDGNPEAYSHKNSLPEAVMEAIKPVFQALSSPDLLSKCLHGRTQNTNESLNQLIWCRCPKTTFVGADSVKIAANDAVAYYNDGNTARKSVLEELGTMMAILHGKVFWKSLE
;
A
#
# COMPACT_ATOMS: atom_id res chain seq x y z
N MET A 1 6.00 -4.56 13.54
CA MET A 1 4.61 -4.83 13.09
C MET A 1 3.74 -5.50 14.16
N ARG A 2 4.16 -6.60 14.82
CA ARG A 2 3.36 -7.31 15.84
C ARG A 2 2.73 -6.39 16.91
N LYS A 3 3.55 -5.53 17.54
CA LYS A 3 3.07 -4.55 18.53
C LYS A 3 1.99 -3.62 17.97
N ALA A 4 2.12 -3.18 16.72
CA ALA A 4 1.16 -2.30 16.08
C ALA A 4 -0.18 -3.00 15.79
N VAL A 5 -0.15 -4.28 15.40
CA VAL A 5 -1.37 -5.10 15.23
C VAL A 5 -2.14 -5.19 16.56
N TRP A 6 -1.45 -5.53 17.65
CA TRP A 6 -2.07 -5.59 18.98
C TRP A 6 -2.48 -4.21 19.52
N ALA A 7 -1.76 -3.14 19.16
CA ALA A 7 -2.18 -1.79 19.50
C ALA A 7 -3.56 -1.46 18.95
N ILE A 8 -3.91 -1.91 17.74
CA ILE A 8 -5.25 -1.71 17.17
C ILE A 8 -6.30 -2.48 17.97
N TYR A 9 -6.02 -3.75 18.34
CA TYR A 9 -6.92 -4.56 19.16
C TYR A 9 -7.27 -3.85 20.46
N PHE A 10 -6.25 -3.48 21.26
CA PHE A 10 -6.48 -2.83 22.54
C PHE A 10 -7.05 -1.42 22.41
N HIS A 11 -6.70 -0.68 21.36
CA HIS A 11 -7.30 0.61 21.09
C HIS A 11 -8.80 0.51 20.83
N LYS A 12 -9.27 -0.54 20.14
CA LYS A 12 -10.70 -0.79 19.90
C LYS A 12 -11.45 -1.35 21.12
N LEU A 13 -10.77 -2.05 22.01
CA LEU A 13 -11.31 -2.51 23.30
C LEU A 13 -11.36 -1.39 24.36
N SER A 14 -10.55 -0.34 24.19
CA SER A 14 -10.41 0.74 25.18
C SER A 14 -11.72 1.50 25.40
N THR A 15 -12.09 1.77 26.66
CA THR A 15 -13.18 2.68 27.02
C THR A 15 -12.65 3.81 27.90
N ASN A 16 -13.50 4.79 28.24
CA ASN A 16 -13.13 5.85 29.17
C ASN A 16 -12.83 5.28 30.57
N GLU A 17 -13.57 4.26 31.00
CA GLU A 17 -13.42 3.59 32.31
C GLU A 17 -12.23 2.63 32.33
N LYS A 18 -11.89 2.04 31.18
CA LYS A 18 -10.78 1.09 31.01
C LYS A 18 -9.93 1.46 29.78
N PRO A 19 -9.09 2.51 29.87
CA PRO A 19 -8.24 2.93 28.76
C PRO A 19 -7.10 1.93 28.54
N ASN A 20 -6.95 1.41 27.32
CA ASN A 20 -5.96 0.38 26.96
C ASN A 20 -5.03 0.86 25.80
N HIS A 21 -4.28 1.94 26.04
CA HIS A 21 -3.41 2.57 25.01
C HIS A 21 -1.92 2.25 25.13
N GLY A 22 -1.53 1.31 26.01
CA GLY A 22 -0.12 1.03 26.32
C GLY A 22 0.73 0.55 25.13
N LEU A 23 0.10 -0.09 24.13
CA LEU A 23 0.78 -0.52 22.91
C LEU A 23 0.74 0.50 21.77
N CYS A 24 -0.10 1.54 21.88
CA CYS A 24 -0.16 2.60 20.88
C CYS A 24 1.16 3.40 20.85
N PRO A 25 1.49 4.04 19.72
CA PRO A 25 2.62 4.96 19.66
C PRO A 25 2.47 6.08 20.69
N LYS A 26 3.61 6.59 21.18
CA LYS A 26 3.67 7.71 22.13
C LYS A 26 4.15 8.97 21.40
N GLY A 27 3.97 10.13 22.04
CA GLY A 27 4.39 11.42 21.50
C GLY A 27 3.27 12.20 20.82
N SER A 28 3.53 13.48 20.56
CA SER A 28 2.58 14.42 19.96
C SER A 28 2.16 14.04 18.54
N THR A 29 3.00 13.28 17.83
CA THR A 29 2.72 12.77 16.47
C THR A 29 2.05 11.40 16.46
N SER A 30 1.72 10.84 17.63
CA SER A 30 1.00 9.57 17.70
C SER A 30 -0.36 9.69 17.02
N TRP A 31 -0.78 8.66 16.29
CA TRP A 31 -2.16 8.58 15.79
C TRP A 31 -3.17 8.37 16.93
N CYS A 32 -2.74 7.87 18.08
CA CYS A 32 -3.59 7.64 19.25
C CYS A 32 -3.87 8.96 19.97
N GLY A 33 -5.14 9.41 19.92
CA GLY A 33 -5.55 10.66 20.56
C GLY A 33 -5.37 10.69 22.08
N TYR A 34 -5.59 9.55 22.76
CA TYR A 34 -5.35 9.45 24.20
C TYR A 34 -3.88 9.69 24.55
N ASN A 35 -2.96 9.04 23.84
CA ASN A 35 -1.52 9.21 24.07
C ASN A 35 -1.02 10.61 23.68
N ARG A 36 -1.68 11.31 22.75
CA ARG A 36 -1.41 12.73 22.51
C ARG A 36 -1.87 13.58 23.70
N GLY A 37 -3.09 13.36 24.18
CA GLY A 37 -3.62 14.04 25.37
C GLY A 37 -2.75 13.85 26.62
N LEU A 38 -2.13 12.67 26.79
CA LEU A 38 -1.13 12.46 27.86
C LEU A 38 0.09 13.38 27.75
N VAL A 39 0.55 13.68 26.54
CA VAL A 39 1.67 14.61 26.30
C VAL A 39 1.24 16.04 26.59
N ASP A 40 0.02 16.39 26.20
CA ASP A 40 -0.56 17.71 26.41
C ASP A 40 -1.02 17.94 27.87
N GLY A 41 -0.87 16.94 28.75
CA GLY A 41 -1.28 17.00 30.16
C GLY A 41 -2.81 16.93 30.37
N ASN A 42 -3.58 16.59 29.33
CA ASN A 42 -5.03 16.52 29.36
C ASN A 42 -5.57 15.23 28.69
N PRO A 43 -5.28 14.04 29.26
CA PRO A 43 -5.80 12.78 28.71
C PRO A 43 -7.31 12.64 28.85
N GLU A 44 -7.93 13.30 29.84
CA GLU A 44 -9.37 13.23 30.12
C GLU A 44 -10.23 13.91 29.04
N ALA A 45 -9.65 14.83 28.25
CA ALA A 45 -10.32 15.38 27.08
C ALA A 45 -10.56 14.34 25.97
N TYR A 46 -9.86 13.20 26.00
CA TYR A 46 -10.04 12.13 25.03
C TYR A 46 -11.25 11.25 25.38
N SER A 47 -12.27 11.29 24.54
CA SER A 47 -13.47 10.45 24.67
C SER A 47 -13.46 9.30 23.65
N HIS A 48 -13.65 8.08 24.14
CA HIS A 48 -13.74 6.88 23.31
C HIS A 48 -15.13 6.76 22.67
N LYS A 49 -15.23 7.03 21.36
CA LYS A 49 -16.52 7.00 20.64
C LYS A 49 -16.83 5.67 19.94
N ASN A 50 -15.80 4.89 19.60
CA ASN A 50 -15.91 3.73 18.70
C ASN A 50 -15.33 2.45 19.32
N SER A 51 -15.55 2.27 20.62
CA SER A 51 -15.16 1.07 21.35
C SER A 51 -16.06 -0.09 20.97
N LEU A 52 -15.49 -1.27 20.80
CA LEU A 52 -16.24 -2.48 20.49
C LEU A 52 -16.53 -3.26 21.78
N PRO A 53 -17.70 -3.93 21.87
CA PRO A 53 -18.02 -4.78 23.02
C PRO A 53 -16.99 -5.90 23.19
N GLU A 54 -16.70 -6.27 24.44
CA GLU A 54 -15.72 -7.30 24.78
C GLU A 54 -16.02 -8.64 24.08
N ALA A 55 -17.30 -9.04 24.00
CA ALA A 55 -17.71 -10.25 23.28
C ALA A 55 -17.29 -10.24 21.79
N VAL A 56 -17.38 -9.08 21.12
CA VAL A 56 -16.94 -8.93 19.72
C VAL A 56 -15.42 -9.00 19.65
N MET A 57 -14.73 -8.32 20.57
CA MET A 57 -13.26 -8.33 20.62
C MET A 57 -12.71 -9.74 20.83
N GLU A 58 -13.27 -10.50 21.78
CA GLU A 58 -12.85 -11.88 22.01
C GLU A 58 -13.17 -12.79 20.82
N ALA A 59 -14.29 -12.59 20.13
CA ALA A 59 -14.61 -13.33 18.90
C ALA A 59 -13.61 -13.08 17.76
N ILE A 60 -13.10 -11.85 17.61
CA ILE A 60 -12.13 -11.49 16.55
C ILE A 60 -10.66 -11.63 16.97
N LYS A 61 -10.38 -11.89 18.25
CA LYS A 61 -9.02 -12.06 18.78
C LYS A 61 -8.18 -13.11 18.04
N PRO A 62 -8.72 -14.27 17.60
CA PRO A 62 -7.97 -15.23 16.80
C PRO A 62 -7.47 -14.62 15.48
N VAL A 63 -8.21 -13.68 14.88
CA VAL A 63 -7.78 -12.97 13.67
C VAL A 63 -6.58 -12.09 13.97
N PHE A 64 -6.60 -11.34 15.08
CA PHE A 64 -5.45 -10.53 15.50
C PHE A 64 -4.24 -11.40 15.85
N GLN A 65 -4.43 -12.57 16.46
CA GLN A 65 -3.37 -13.53 16.71
C GLN A 65 -2.71 -13.99 15.39
N ALA A 66 -3.52 -14.42 14.43
CA ALA A 66 -3.03 -14.83 13.11
C ALA A 66 -2.31 -13.69 12.38
N LEU A 67 -2.85 -12.47 12.39
CA LEU A 67 -2.23 -11.26 11.82
C LEU A 67 -0.92 -10.87 12.52
N SER A 68 -0.73 -11.30 13.76
CA SER A 68 0.46 -11.01 14.56
C SER A 68 1.57 -12.08 14.44
N SER A 69 1.31 -13.14 13.66
CA SER A 69 2.24 -14.24 13.41
C SER A 69 3.56 -13.73 12.80
N PRO A 70 4.74 -14.12 13.34
CA PRO A 70 6.01 -13.75 12.75
C PRO A 70 6.18 -14.26 11.31
N ASP A 71 5.64 -15.44 10.97
CA ASP A 71 5.72 -16.01 9.61
C ASP A 71 4.92 -15.22 8.58
N LEU A 72 3.80 -14.63 9.00
CA LEU A 72 3.03 -13.72 8.15
C LEU A 72 3.74 -12.38 8.02
N LEU A 73 4.18 -11.82 9.15
CA LEU A 73 4.79 -10.50 9.19
C LEU A 73 6.17 -10.45 8.52
N SER A 74 6.92 -11.54 8.49
CA SER A 74 8.20 -11.62 7.76
C SER A 74 8.01 -11.40 6.27
N LYS A 75 6.86 -11.81 5.70
CA LYS A 75 6.54 -11.58 4.28
C LYS A 75 6.43 -10.10 3.95
N CYS A 76 5.97 -9.27 4.90
CA CYS A 76 5.86 -7.82 4.73
C CYS A 76 7.23 -7.11 4.70
N LEU A 77 8.31 -7.75 5.16
CA LEU A 77 9.66 -7.14 5.14
C LEU A 77 10.27 -7.09 3.74
N HIS A 78 9.81 -7.92 2.81
CA HIS A 78 10.33 -7.95 1.45
C HIS A 78 9.94 -6.72 0.62
N GLY A 79 9.06 -5.85 1.12
CA GLY A 79 8.60 -4.66 0.40
C GLY A 79 7.87 -4.95 -0.92
N ARG A 80 7.51 -6.22 -1.17
CA ARG A 80 6.78 -6.61 -2.38
C ARG A 80 5.31 -6.22 -2.26
N THR A 81 4.70 -5.89 -3.38
CA THR A 81 3.28 -5.58 -3.44
C THR A 81 2.48 -6.80 -3.00
N GLN A 82 1.50 -6.61 -2.12
CA GLN A 82 0.63 -7.67 -1.63
C GLN A 82 -0.28 -8.25 -2.73
N ASN A 83 -0.26 -7.63 -3.92
CA ASN A 83 -1.16 -7.92 -5.03
C ASN A 83 -0.49 -7.69 -6.39
N THR A 84 0.53 -8.49 -6.68
CA THR A 84 1.28 -8.46 -7.95
C THR A 84 0.34 -8.52 -9.17
N ASN A 85 -0.71 -9.35 -9.10
CA ASN A 85 -1.67 -9.52 -10.19
C ASN A 85 -2.51 -8.26 -10.42
N GLU A 86 -3.03 -7.62 -9.36
CA GLU A 86 -3.81 -6.39 -9.53
C GLU A 86 -2.94 -5.22 -9.96
N SER A 87 -1.70 -5.12 -9.47
CA SER A 87 -0.77 -4.09 -9.96
C SER A 87 -0.43 -4.24 -11.44
N LEU A 88 -0.22 -5.47 -11.93
CA LEU A 88 0.01 -5.72 -13.35
C LEU A 88 -1.25 -5.46 -14.18
N ASN A 89 -2.40 -5.97 -13.73
CA ASN A 89 -3.69 -5.74 -14.38
C ASN A 89 -3.97 -4.24 -14.51
N GLN A 90 -3.72 -3.45 -13.46
CA GLN A 90 -3.87 -2.00 -13.51
C GLN A 90 -2.98 -1.37 -14.58
N LEU A 91 -1.73 -1.82 -14.74
CA LEU A 91 -0.86 -1.34 -15.81
C LEU A 91 -1.42 -1.66 -17.20
N ILE A 92 -1.95 -2.87 -17.41
CA ILE A 92 -2.60 -3.26 -18.67
C ILE A 92 -3.78 -2.33 -18.96
N TRP A 93 -4.66 -2.10 -17.98
CA TRP A 93 -5.86 -1.27 -18.16
C TRP A 93 -5.56 0.23 -18.32
N CYS A 94 -4.45 0.73 -17.76
CA CYS A 94 -3.97 2.07 -18.05
C CYS A 94 -3.53 2.25 -19.52
N ARG A 95 -3.05 1.18 -20.16
CA ARG A 95 -2.60 1.19 -21.56
C ARG A 95 -3.73 0.88 -22.53
N CYS A 96 -4.62 -0.03 -22.14
CA CYS A 96 -5.76 -0.48 -22.90
C CYS A 96 -7.00 -0.50 -22.00
N PRO A 97 -7.74 0.62 -21.89
CA PRO A 97 -8.93 0.70 -21.04
C PRO A 97 -9.99 -0.33 -21.44
N LYS A 98 -10.61 -0.97 -20.44
CA LYS A 98 -11.69 -1.96 -20.65
C LYS A 98 -12.93 -1.36 -21.32
N THR A 99 -13.08 -0.05 -21.26
CA THR A 99 -14.20 0.70 -21.81
C THR A 99 -14.07 0.96 -23.31
N THR A 100 -12.92 0.64 -23.90
CA THR A 100 -12.62 0.90 -25.31
C THR A 100 -12.48 -0.42 -26.05
N PHE A 101 -13.27 -0.59 -27.12
CA PHE A 101 -13.09 -1.74 -28.02
C PHE A 101 -11.82 -1.54 -28.84
N VAL A 102 -10.92 -2.52 -28.81
CA VAL A 102 -9.67 -2.53 -29.58
C VAL A 102 -9.44 -3.91 -30.21
N GLY A 103 -8.60 -3.96 -31.25
CA GLY A 103 -8.18 -5.22 -31.85
C GLY A 103 -7.27 -6.05 -30.94
N ALA A 104 -7.18 -7.35 -31.22
CA ALA A 104 -6.37 -8.28 -30.43
C ALA A 104 -4.89 -7.88 -30.32
N ASP A 105 -4.32 -7.31 -31.39
CA ASP A 105 -2.92 -6.91 -31.39
C ASP A 105 -2.64 -5.70 -30.50
N SER A 106 -3.58 -4.75 -30.40
CA SER A 106 -3.48 -3.64 -29.44
C SER A 106 -3.46 -4.13 -28.00
N VAL A 107 -4.29 -5.14 -27.67
CA VAL A 107 -4.30 -5.76 -26.33
C VAL A 107 -2.98 -6.47 -26.06
N LYS A 108 -2.42 -7.21 -27.04
CA LYS A 108 -1.10 -7.87 -26.90
C LYS A 108 0.02 -6.86 -26.65
N ILE A 109 0.05 -5.76 -27.40
CA ILE A 109 1.06 -4.70 -27.23
C ILE A 109 0.93 -4.08 -25.83
N ALA A 110 -0.29 -3.74 -25.40
CA ALA A 110 -0.54 -3.19 -24.08
C ALA A 110 -0.12 -4.15 -22.95
N ALA A 111 -0.39 -5.44 -23.10
CA ALA A 111 0.03 -6.46 -22.15
C ALA A 111 1.56 -6.61 -22.10
N ASN A 112 2.22 -6.69 -23.25
CA ASN A 112 3.69 -6.80 -23.33
C ASN A 112 4.38 -5.55 -22.73
N ASP A 113 3.92 -4.34 -23.06
CA ASP A 113 4.43 -3.10 -22.49
C ASP A 113 4.17 -2.99 -20.98
N ALA A 114 3.03 -3.50 -20.50
CA ALA A 114 2.74 -3.56 -19.06
C ALA A 114 3.71 -4.50 -18.34
N VAL A 115 3.96 -5.69 -18.89
CA VAL A 115 4.89 -6.69 -18.32
C VAL A 115 6.33 -6.15 -18.31
N ALA A 116 6.80 -5.61 -19.44
CA ALA A 116 8.12 -5.01 -19.56
C ALA A 116 8.34 -3.89 -18.52
N TYR A 117 7.37 -2.98 -18.41
CA TYR A 117 7.43 -1.89 -17.44
C TYR A 117 7.28 -2.36 -15.99
N TYR A 118 6.48 -3.39 -15.72
CA TYR A 118 6.30 -3.91 -14.37
C TYR A 118 7.59 -4.52 -13.81
N ASN A 119 8.36 -5.19 -14.66
CA ASN A 119 9.60 -5.84 -14.27
C ASN A 119 10.79 -4.87 -14.21
N ASP A 120 11.00 -4.05 -15.24
CA ASP A 120 12.23 -3.25 -15.40
C ASP A 120 11.95 -1.75 -15.63
N GLY A 121 10.71 -1.29 -15.46
CA GLY A 121 10.33 0.10 -15.61
C GLY A 121 10.60 0.65 -17.01
N ASN A 122 11.11 1.88 -17.08
CA ASN A 122 11.42 2.53 -18.36
C ASN A 122 12.67 1.95 -19.05
N THR A 123 13.49 1.16 -18.37
CA THR A 123 14.68 0.54 -18.96
C THR A 123 14.29 -0.48 -20.04
N ALA A 124 13.28 -1.32 -19.78
CA ALA A 124 12.80 -2.26 -20.80
C ALA A 124 12.19 -1.53 -22.01
N ARG A 125 11.41 -0.47 -21.79
CA ARG A 125 10.85 0.35 -22.88
C ARG A 125 11.94 0.97 -23.74
N LYS A 126 13.00 1.48 -23.11
CA LYS A 126 14.17 2.02 -23.82
C LYS A 126 14.79 0.95 -24.73
N SER A 127 15.02 -0.26 -24.20
CA SER A 127 15.61 -1.36 -24.98
C SER A 127 14.78 -1.72 -26.22
N VAL A 128 13.45 -1.83 -26.06
CA VAL A 128 12.55 -2.10 -27.20
C VAL A 128 12.61 -0.99 -28.24
N LEU A 129 12.63 0.27 -27.79
CA LEU A 129 12.68 1.42 -28.68
C LEU A 129 14.02 1.53 -29.43
N GLU A 130 15.13 1.19 -28.79
CA GLU A 130 16.45 1.10 -29.43
C GLU A 130 16.49 0.01 -30.51
N GLU A 131 15.91 -1.17 -30.25
CA GLU A 131 15.79 -2.24 -31.26
C GLU A 131 14.89 -1.85 -32.44
N LEU A 132 13.86 -1.03 -32.20
CA LEU A 132 13.00 -0.49 -33.25
C LEU A 132 13.63 0.68 -34.03
N GLY A 133 14.89 1.04 -33.74
CA GLY A 133 15.59 2.12 -34.42
C GLY A 133 15.15 3.52 -33.99
N THR A 134 14.55 3.66 -32.80
CA THR A 134 14.19 4.97 -32.24
C THR A 134 15.19 5.41 -31.18
N MET A 135 15.76 6.61 -31.35
CA MET A 135 16.72 7.15 -30.39
C MET A 135 16.00 8.01 -29.35
N MET A 136 16.28 7.74 -28.06
CA MET A 136 15.83 8.62 -26.98
C MET A 136 16.70 9.89 -26.97
N ALA A 137 16.08 11.05 -27.21
CA ALA A 137 16.74 12.34 -27.11
C ALA A 137 16.21 13.10 -25.89
N ILE A 138 17.11 13.74 -25.12
CA ILE A 138 16.72 14.67 -24.06
C ILE A 138 16.96 16.08 -24.57
N LEU A 139 15.89 16.85 -24.76
CA LEU A 139 15.93 18.26 -25.17
C LEU A 139 15.31 19.10 -24.04
N HIS A 140 16.10 20.01 -23.48
CA HIS A 140 15.66 20.92 -22.41
C HIS A 140 15.04 20.19 -21.19
N GLY A 141 15.62 19.06 -20.78
CA GLY A 141 15.12 18.27 -19.65
C GLY A 141 13.82 17.50 -19.92
N LYS A 142 13.32 17.50 -21.16
CA LYS A 142 12.18 16.68 -21.60
C LYS A 142 12.65 15.56 -22.51
N VAL A 143 12.08 14.37 -22.31
CA VAL A 143 12.36 13.17 -23.11
C VAL A 143 11.54 13.23 -24.40
N PHE A 144 12.20 13.10 -25.54
CA PHE A 144 11.61 13.02 -26.87
C PHE A 144 12.09 11.74 -27.56
N TRP A 145 11.22 11.15 -28.39
CA TRP A 145 11.54 10.03 -29.25
C TRP A 145 11.62 10.52 -30.68
N LYS A 146 12.74 10.25 -31.37
CA LYS A 146 12.93 10.63 -32.77
C LYS A 146 13.26 9.38 -33.59
N SER A 147 12.60 9.25 -34.75
CA SER A 147 12.90 8.20 -35.73
C SER A 147 14.30 8.42 -36.30
N LEU A 148 15.09 7.35 -36.42
CA LEU A 148 16.33 7.36 -37.19
C LEU A 148 15.96 7.09 -38.66
N GLU A 149 15.61 8.15 -39.39
CA GLU A 149 15.70 8.17 -40.86
C GLU A 149 17.10 8.59 -41.29
#